data_AF-A0A562ZUX2-F1
#
_entry.id   AF-A0A562ZUX2-F1
#
_cell.length_a   1.000
_cell.length_b   1.000
_cell.length_c   1.000
_cell.angle_alpha   90.00
_cell.angle_beta   90.00
_cell.angle_gamma   90.00
#
_symmetry.space_group_name_H-M   'P 1'
#
loop_
_entity.id
_entity.type
_entity.pdbx_description
1 polymer ?
#
loop_
_entity_poly.entity_id
_entity_poly.type
_entity_poly.pdbx_seq_one_letter_code
_entity_poly.pdbx_strand_id
1 'polypeptide(L)'
;MKSASSRSAKPPSAKRKSTSMKSKTDWARLKADKPAGSTEHPEADVRRIVRGVVRKGLEPLPSKASISLRVDQDVLEWFKAQGPGYQTRINSVLRAFRDASV
;
A
#
# COMPACT_ATOMS: atom_id res chain seq x y z
N MET A 1 12.35 30.87 41.94
CA MET A 1 11.11 30.91 41.15
C MET A 1 11.01 29.61 40.36
N LYS A 2 9.99 28.78 40.62
CA LYS A 2 9.78 27.49 39.95
C LYS A 2 8.74 27.68 38.84
N SER A 3 9.05 27.29 37.61
CA SER A 3 8.02 27.08 36.58
C SER A 3 8.33 25.82 35.77
N ALA A 4 7.32 24.95 35.75
CA ALA A 4 7.28 23.57 35.27
C ALA A 4 7.28 23.50 33.72
N SER A 5 8.04 22.57 33.12
CA SER A 5 7.56 21.31 32.51
C SER A 5 6.34 21.44 31.58
N SER A 6 6.56 21.21 30.28
CA SER A 6 5.54 20.68 29.37
C SER A 6 6.09 19.48 28.59
N ARG A 7 6.05 18.31 29.24
CA ARG A 7 6.07 17.01 28.55
C ARG A 7 4.80 16.93 27.69
N SER A 8 4.96 16.91 26.37
CA SER A 8 3.85 16.69 25.44
C SER A 8 3.24 15.31 25.73
N ALA A 9 2.07 15.31 26.36
CA ALA A 9 1.34 14.11 26.72
C ALA A 9 0.73 13.49 25.46
N LYS A 10 1.12 12.24 25.19
CA LYS A 10 0.48 11.36 24.19
C LYS A 10 -1.03 11.27 24.52
N PRO A 11 -1.95 11.52 23.58
CA PRO A 11 -3.37 11.44 23.89
C PRO A 11 -3.73 10.00 24.29
N PRO A 12 -4.66 9.81 25.24
CA PRO A 12 -5.07 8.47 25.64
C PRO A 12 -5.69 7.74 24.45
N SER A 13 -5.21 6.52 24.20
CA SER A 13 -5.77 5.63 23.20
C SER A 13 -7.26 5.40 23.48
N ALA A 14 -8.12 6.05 22.70
CA ALA A 14 -9.56 5.81 22.77
C ALA A 14 -9.82 4.36 22.33
N LYS A 15 -10.07 3.47 23.29
CA LYS A 15 -10.64 2.15 23.01
C LYS A 15 -12.01 2.37 22.40
N ARG A 16 -12.12 2.27 21.08
CA ARG A 16 -13.41 2.21 20.39
C ARG A 16 -14.15 0.99 20.92
N LYS A 17 -15.21 1.21 21.70
CA LYS A 17 -16.17 0.14 22.03
C LYS A 17 -16.76 -0.32 20.71
N SER A 18 -16.61 -1.61 20.40
CA SER A 18 -17.25 -2.22 19.23
C SER A 18 -18.75 -1.93 19.31
N THR A 19 -19.28 -1.16 18.37
CA THR A 19 -20.73 -1.01 18.19
C THR A 19 -21.26 -2.28 17.54
N SER A 20 -21.15 -3.40 18.24
CA SER A 20 -21.81 -4.64 17.85
C SER A 20 -23.30 -4.50 18.20
N MET A 21 -24.03 -3.71 17.43
CA MET A 21 -25.45 -3.99 17.25
C MET A 21 -25.51 -5.37 16.61
N LYS A 22 -26.17 -6.34 17.27
CA LYS A 22 -26.42 -7.67 16.70
C LYS A 22 -26.84 -7.47 15.25
N SER A 23 -26.03 -7.94 14.30
CA SER A 23 -26.36 -7.83 12.89
C SER A 23 -27.69 -8.54 12.71
N LYS A 24 -28.75 -7.81 12.33
CA LYS A 24 -30.06 -8.41 12.00
C LYS A 24 -30.00 -9.23 10.69
N THR A 25 -28.81 -9.33 10.10
CA THR A 25 -28.52 -10.14 8.94
C THR A 25 -28.64 -11.61 9.29
N ASP A 26 -29.56 -12.30 8.62
CA ASP A 26 -29.67 -13.75 8.66
C ASP A 26 -28.52 -14.37 7.86
N TRP A 27 -27.44 -14.69 8.56
CA TRP A 27 -26.24 -15.29 7.99
C TRP A 27 -26.46 -16.71 7.49
N ALA A 28 -27.47 -17.42 8.00
CA ALA A 28 -27.80 -18.76 7.53
C ALA A 28 -28.44 -18.69 6.14
N ARG A 29 -29.37 -17.74 5.95
CA ARG A 29 -29.97 -17.46 4.63
C ARG A 29 -28.92 -17.03 3.60
N LEU A 30 -28.02 -16.10 3.96
CA LEU A 30 -26.99 -15.62 3.04
C LEU A 30 -25.96 -16.69 2.64
N LYS A 31 -25.70 -17.68 3.50
CA LYS A 31 -24.83 -18.82 3.14
C LYS A 31 -25.53 -19.85 2.26
N ALA A 32 -26.86 -19.98 2.40
CA ALA A 32 -27.67 -20.89 1.59
C ALA A 32 -27.87 -20.33 0.16
N ASP A 33 -27.99 -19.01 0.03
CA ASP A 33 -27.95 -18.33 -1.28
C ASP A 33 -26.53 -18.40 -1.84
N LYS A 34 -26.30 -19.32 -2.80
CA LYS A 34 -25.11 -19.25 -3.64
C LYS A 34 -25.16 -17.93 -4.41
N PRO A 35 -24.06 -17.15 -4.49
CA PRO A 35 -23.98 -16.05 -5.42
C PRO A 35 -24.02 -16.65 -6.83
N ALA A 36 -25.20 -16.64 -7.45
CA ALA A 36 -25.31 -16.78 -8.88
C ALA A 36 -24.68 -15.51 -9.48
N GLY A 37 -23.72 -15.67 -10.39
CA GLY A 37 -23.22 -14.54 -11.17
C GLY A 37 -24.44 -13.84 -11.77
N SER A 38 -24.59 -12.54 -11.51
CA SER A 38 -25.72 -11.79 -12.03
C SER A 38 -25.64 -11.82 -13.56
N THR A 39 -26.75 -12.18 -14.22
CA THR A 39 -26.86 -12.18 -15.70
C THR A 39 -26.51 -10.81 -16.28
N GLU A 40 -26.68 -9.75 -15.50
CA GLU A 40 -26.33 -8.37 -15.86
C GLU A 40 -24.82 -8.11 -15.92
N HIS A 41 -23.99 -8.88 -15.19
CA HIS A 41 -22.54 -8.66 -15.10
C HIS A 41 -21.75 -9.99 -15.20
N PRO A 42 -21.59 -10.56 -16.40
CA PRO A 42 -20.84 -11.79 -16.59
C PRO A 42 -19.34 -11.66 -16.29
N GLU A 43 -18.78 -10.46 -16.13
CA GLU A 43 -17.41 -10.28 -15.62
C GLU A 43 -17.24 -10.45 -14.12
N ALA A 44 -18.32 -10.32 -13.34
CA ALA A 44 -18.29 -10.46 -11.90
C ALA A 44 -18.40 -11.94 -11.45
N ASP A 45 -18.44 -12.89 -12.39
CA ASP A 45 -18.39 -14.30 -12.07
C ASP A 45 -17.09 -14.61 -11.30
N VAL A 46 -17.26 -15.07 -10.06
CA VAL A 46 -16.17 -15.39 -9.13
C VAL A 46 -15.18 -16.36 -9.77
N ARG A 47 -15.62 -17.26 -10.66
CA ARG A 47 -14.73 -18.17 -11.39
C ARG A 47 -13.80 -17.45 -12.36
N ARG A 48 -14.26 -16.35 -12.98
CA ARG A 48 -13.48 -15.52 -13.90
C ARG A 48 -12.48 -14.64 -13.15
N ILE A 49 -12.90 -14.12 -11.99
CA ILE A 49 -12.04 -13.33 -11.08
C ILE A 49 -10.90 -14.20 -10.53
N VAL A 50 -11.21 -15.41 -10.06
CA VAL A 50 -10.21 -16.34 -9.50
C VAL A 50 -9.21 -16.83 -10.56
N ARG A 51 -9.63 -16.96 -11.83
CA ARG A 51 -8.71 -17.23 -12.95
C ARG A 51 -7.89 -15.99 -13.39
N GLY A 52 -8.38 -14.79 -13.12
CA GLY A 52 -7.77 -13.53 -13.58
C GLY A 52 -6.54 -13.06 -12.81
N VAL A 53 -6.26 -13.64 -11.62
CA VAL A 53 -5.17 -13.17 -10.75
C VAL A 53 -4.16 -14.28 -10.46
N VAL A 54 -3.63 -14.90 -11.51
CA VAL A 54 -2.27 -15.46 -11.45
C VAL A 54 -1.62 -15.13 -12.79
N ARG A 55 -0.75 -14.12 -12.82
CA ARG A 55 0.19 -13.91 -13.93
C ARG A 55 1.15 -15.10 -13.96
N LYS A 56 0.72 -16.19 -14.59
CA LYS A 56 1.49 -17.42 -14.74
C LYS A 56 2.61 -17.14 -15.75
N GLY A 57 3.84 -16.93 -15.27
CA GLY A 57 5.01 -16.74 -16.13
C GLY A 57 5.76 -15.40 -16.03
N LEU A 58 5.41 -14.51 -15.08
CA LEU A 58 6.36 -13.46 -14.69
C LEU A 58 7.28 -14.04 -13.62
N GLU A 59 8.58 -14.14 -13.92
CA GLU A 59 9.58 -14.36 -12.88
C GLU A 59 9.44 -13.24 -11.84
N PRO A 60 9.44 -13.57 -10.54
CA PRO A 60 9.43 -12.54 -9.50
C PRO A 60 10.67 -11.66 -9.67
N LEU A 61 10.48 -10.40 -10.05
CA LEU A 61 11.59 -9.46 -10.01
C LEU A 61 12.10 -9.39 -8.55
N PRO A 62 13.43 -9.34 -8.35
CA PRO A 62 13.98 -9.20 -7.02
C PRO A 62 13.43 -7.93 -6.36
N SER A 63 13.03 -8.05 -5.11
CA SER A 63 12.50 -6.94 -4.34
C SER A 63 13.57 -5.85 -4.19
N LYS A 64 13.12 -4.59 -4.22
CA LYS A 64 14.01 -3.45 -3.95
C LYS A 64 14.38 -3.45 -2.47
N ALA A 65 15.68 -3.33 -2.18
CA ALA A 65 16.13 -3.12 -0.81
C ALA A 65 15.88 -1.67 -0.37
N SER A 66 15.29 -1.48 0.81
CA SER A 66 15.18 -0.16 1.44
C SER A 66 16.47 0.16 2.18
N ILE A 67 17.19 1.18 1.75
CA ILE A 67 18.40 1.67 2.42
C ILE A 67 18.22 3.11 2.87
N SER A 68 18.90 3.50 3.94
CA SER A 68 19.04 4.90 4.34
C SER A 68 20.34 5.44 3.76
N LEU A 69 20.23 6.34 2.77
CA LEU A 69 21.35 6.97 2.09
C LEU A 69 21.29 8.48 2.32
N ARG A 70 22.44 9.10 2.60
CA ARG A 70 22.57 10.56 2.62
C ARG A 70 22.87 11.05 1.21
N VAL A 71 22.16 12.07 0.77
CA VAL A 71 22.32 12.74 -0.52
C VAL A 71 22.36 14.23 -0.23
N ASP A 72 23.15 14.97 -1.00
CA ASP A 72 23.22 16.42 -0.88
C ASP A 72 21.85 17.07 -1.14
N GLN A 73 21.63 18.20 -0.45
CA GLN A 73 20.33 18.86 -0.40
C GLN A 73 19.91 19.41 -1.77
N ASP A 74 20.86 19.99 -2.50
CA ASP A 74 20.67 20.55 -3.84
C ASP A 74 20.27 19.47 -4.87
N VAL A 75 20.95 18.32 -4.83
CA VAL A 75 20.62 17.17 -5.68
C VAL A 75 19.21 16.65 -5.36
N LEU A 76 18.86 16.52 -4.07
CA LEU A 76 17.54 16.07 -3.67
C LEU A 76 16.45 17.05 -4.11
N GLU A 77 16.69 18.35 -3.97
CA GLU A 77 15.76 19.40 -4.39
C GLU A 77 15.56 19.41 -5.90
N TRP A 78 16.63 19.28 -6.68
CA TRP A 78 16.56 19.18 -8.13
C TRP A 78 15.69 18.01 -8.59
N PHE A 79 15.86 16.82 -8.01
CA PHE A 79 15.03 15.66 -8.34
C PHE A 79 13.57 15.84 -7.92
N LYS A 80 13.31 16.49 -6.78
CA LYS A 80 11.95 16.78 -6.31
C LYS A 80 11.25 17.80 -7.21
N ALA A 81 11.97 18.79 -7.73
CA ALA A 81 11.43 19.82 -8.62
C ALA A 81 10.87 19.23 -9.93
N GLN A 82 11.37 18.07 -10.35
CA GLN A 82 10.86 17.35 -11.53
C GLN A 82 9.53 16.61 -11.31
N GLY A 83 8.95 16.73 -10.12
CA GLY A 83 7.63 16.20 -9.78
C GLY A 83 7.65 14.79 -9.16
N PRO A 84 6.49 14.11 -9.16
CA PRO A 84 6.33 12.83 -8.48
C PRO A 84 7.27 11.75 -9.04
N GLY A 85 7.61 10.75 -8.22
CA GLY A 85 8.48 9.65 -8.63
C GLY A 85 9.99 9.98 -8.66
N TYR A 86 10.41 11.07 -7.99
CA TYR A 86 11.81 11.46 -7.88
C TYR A 86 12.74 10.32 -7.39
N GLN A 87 12.28 9.49 -6.44
CA GLN A 87 13.05 8.33 -5.96
C GLN A 87 13.29 7.27 -7.04
N THR A 88 12.29 7.03 -7.90
CA THR A 88 12.43 6.11 -9.04
C THR A 88 13.47 6.63 -10.02
N ARG A 89 13.46 7.95 -10.30
CA ARG A 89 14.46 8.61 -11.14
C ARG A 89 15.87 8.51 -10.58
N ILE A 90 16.04 8.74 -9.28
CA ILE A 90 17.33 8.53 -8.58
C ILE A 90 17.82 7.09 -8.83
N ASN A 91 16.97 6.09 -8.62
CA ASN A 91 17.34 4.69 -8.87
C ASN A 91 17.67 4.42 -10.35
N SER A 92 17.01 5.07 -11.32
CA SER A 92 17.36 4.94 -12.74
C SER A 92 18.74 5.50 -13.06
N VAL A 93 19.10 6.66 -12.49
CA VAL A 93 20.44 7.26 -12.67
C VAL A 93 21.52 6.36 -12.07
N LEU A 94 21.30 5.82 -10.87
CA LEU A 94 22.24 4.89 -10.24
C LEU A 94 22.46 3.63 -11.08
N ARG A 95 21.42 3.14 -11.77
CA ARG A 95 21.53 2.00 -12.70
C ARG A 95 22.33 2.36 -13.94
N ALA A 96 22.01 3.47 -14.59
CA ALA A 96 22.74 3.94 -15.76
C ALA A 96 24.24 4.15 -15.43
N PHE A 97 24.55 4.74 -14.28
CA PHE A 97 25.93 4.90 -13.83
C PHE A 97 26.63 3.55 -13.60
N ARG A 98 25.97 2.60 -12.93
CA ARG A 98 26.50 1.24 -12.73
C ARG A 98 26.80 0.57 -14.08
N ASP A 99 25.84 0.59 -15.00
CA ASP A 99 25.93 -0.13 -16.27
C ASP A 99 26.98 0.50 -17.20
N ALA A 100 27.27 1.80 -17.06
CA ALA A 100 28.34 2.49 -17.79
C ALA A 100 29.73 2.37 -17.15
N SER A 101 29.80 2.05 -15.85
CA SER A 101 31.06 1.95 -15.10
C SER A 101 31.60 0.51 -15.03
N VAL A 102 30.88 -0.46 -15.56
CA VAL A 102 31.23 -1.87 -15.67
C VAL A 102 31.59 -2.17 -17.12
#